data_AF-A0A920BKW0-F1
#
_entry.id   AF-A0A920BKW0-F1
#
_cell.length_a   1.000
_cell.length_b   1.000
_cell.length_c   1.000
_cell.angle_alpha   90.00
_cell.angle_beta   90.00
_cell.angle_gamma   90.00
#
_symmetry.space_group_name_H-M   'P 1'
#
loop_
_entity.id
_entity.type
_entity.pdbx_description
1 polymer ?
#
loop_
_entity_poly.entity_id
_entity_poly.type
_entity_poly.pdbx_seq_one_letter_code
_entity_poly.pdbx_strand_id
1 'polypeptide(L)'
;MKVTEFFIGFGPKIWSFRRGETEYGLKGIPAGAYVRVIGMNNLDPVPPEDEHRAYRNAKFGQRLLLASAGSLMHFLIAIVLLYAVLVGNGINTDESDWTVNDIRSGGPAEIMGIEAGDRIIALNGVPITDWWDLLQILQDYPMRR
;
A
#
# COMPACT_ATOMS: atom_id res chain seq x y z
N MET A 1 -17.27 2.46 -25.12
CA MET A 1 -17.38 3.68 -24.30
C MET A 1 -16.34 4.68 -24.74
N LYS A 2 -16.76 5.91 -25.04
CA LYS A 2 -15.86 7.02 -25.35
C LYS A 2 -15.59 7.85 -24.08
N VAL A 3 -14.32 8.12 -23.82
CA VAL A 3 -13.84 8.91 -22.69
C VAL A 3 -13.35 10.24 -23.22
N THR A 4 -13.90 11.34 -22.74
CA THR A 4 -13.53 12.69 -23.20
C THR A 4 -12.52 13.36 -22.28
N GLU A 5 -12.56 13.05 -20.98
CA GLU A 5 -11.65 13.63 -20.00
C GLU A 5 -11.15 12.60 -19.00
N PHE A 6 -9.88 12.73 -18.62
CA PHE A 6 -9.27 12.09 -17.47
C PHE A 6 -8.46 13.15 -16.71
N PHE A 7 -8.88 13.51 -15.51
CA PHE A 7 -8.17 14.51 -14.71
C PHE A 7 -7.89 13.98 -13.32
N ILE A 8 -6.70 14.31 -12.83
CA ILE A 8 -6.33 14.13 -11.43
C ILE A 8 -6.59 15.46 -10.72
N GLY A 9 -7.35 15.39 -9.63
CA GLY A 9 -7.75 16.55 -8.84
C GLY A 9 -9.07 17.19 -9.24
N PHE A 10 -9.43 18.25 -8.51
CA PHE A 10 -10.62 19.07 -8.70
C PHE A 10 -10.27 20.57 -8.86
N GLY A 11 -11.25 21.37 -9.28
CA GLY A 11 -11.08 22.83 -9.42
C GLY A 11 -10.45 23.26 -10.76
N PRO A 12 -9.74 24.41 -10.78
CA PRO A 12 -9.23 25.00 -12.02
C PRO A 12 -8.18 24.09 -12.68
N LYS A 13 -8.16 24.09 -14.00
CA LYS A 13 -7.19 23.31 -14.80
C LYS A 13 -5.82 23.98 -14.70
N ILE A 14 -4.82 23.28 -14.14
CA ILE A 14 -3.43 23.76 -14.13
C ILE A 14 -2.77 23.41 -15.46
N TRP A 15 -2.91 22.15 -15.86
CA TRP A 15 -2.25 21.63 -17.05
C TRP A 15 -3.08 20.53 -17.68
N SER A 16 -3.07 20.45 -19.02
CA SER A 16 -3.63 19.33 -19.75
C SER A 16 -3.00 19.15 -21.11
N PHE A 17 -3.13 17.95 -21.65
CA PHE A 17 -2.78 17.59 -23.01
C PHE A 17 -3.85 16.66 -23.58
N ARG A 18 -4.04 16.70 -24.89
CA ARG A 18 -5.00 15.83 -25.57
C ARG A 18 -4.26 14.70 -26.25
N ARG A 19 -4.66 13.46 -25.95
CA ARG A 19 -4.17 12.26 -26.63
C ARG A 19 -5.36 11.54 -27.26
N GLY A 20 -5.44 11.64 -28.59
CA GLY A 20 -6.60 11.16 -29.35
C GLY A 20 -7.86 11.93 -28.98
N GLU A 21 -8.85 11.21 -28.45
CA GLU A 21 -10.16 11.77 -28.09
C GLU A 21 -10.25 12.24 -26.64
N THR A 22 -9.28 11.88 -25.79
CA THR A 22 -9.31 12.15 -24.35
C THR A 22 -8.35 13.27 -23.98
N GLU A 23 -8.85 14.24 -23.23
CA GLU A 23 -8.03 15.26 -22.56
C GLU A 23 -7.56 14.72 -21.21
N TYR A 24 -6.25 14.66 -21.03
CA TYR A 24 -5.58 14.24 -19.80
C TYR A 24 -5.03 15.46 -19.09
N GLY A 25 -5.12 15.54 -17.77
CA GLY A 25 -4.50 16.67 -17.07
C GLY A 25 -4.57 16.65 -15.55
N LEU A 26 -4.09 17.75 -14.99
CA LEU A 26 -4.01 18.02 -13.56
C LEU A 26 -4.82 19.27 -13.22
N LYS A 27 -5.59 19.19 -12.14
CA LYS A 27 -6.36 20.31 -11.59
C LYS A 27 -5.76 20.80 -10.26
N GLY A 28 -6.15 22.01 -9.88
CA GLY A 28 -5.59 22.76 -8.75
C GLY A 28 -5.63 22.05 -7.40
N ILE A 29 -6.71 21.30 -7.14
CA ILE A 29 -6.92 20.63 -5.87
C ILE A 29 -6.49 19.17 -6.05
N PRO A 30 -5.41 18.69 -5.41
CA PRO A 30 -4.89 17.33 -5.61
C PRO A 30 -5.69 16.27 -4.83
N ALA A 31 -7.01 16.33 -4.91
CA ALA A 31 -7.90 15.35 -4.30
C ALA A 31 -8.56 14.50 -5.38
N GLY A 32 -8.37 13.18 -5.29
CA GLY A 32 -9.00 12.21 -6.20
C GLY A 32 -8.64 12.36 -7.68
N ALA A 33 -9.41 11.69 -8.53
CA ALA A 33 -9.37 11.80 -9.98
C ALA A 33 -10.77 11.48 -10.53
N TYR A 34 -11.07 11.92 -11.75
CA TYR A 34 -12.32 11.56 -12.41
C TYR A 34 -12.12 11.22 -13.89
N VAL A 35 -13.06 10.42 -14.40
CA VAL A 35 -13.14 10.01 -15.80
C VAL A 35 -14.48 10.45 -16.35
N ARG A 36 -14.47 11.27 -17.40
CA ARG A 36 -15.71 11.70 -18.08
C ARG A 36 -16.00 10.74 -19.23
N VAL A 37 -17.09 9.99 -19.10
CA VAL A 37 -17.60 9.10 -20.14
C VAL A 37 -18.90 9.69 -20.68
N ILE A 38 -19.04 9.73 -22.00
CA ILE A 38 -20.26 10.27 -22.63
C ILE A 38 -21.49 9.41 -22.29
N GLY A 39 -22.64 10.07 -22.11
CA GLY A 39 -23.91 9.43 -21.84
C GLY A 39 -23.97 8.67 -20.51
N MET A 40 -23.13 9.07 -19.54
CA MET A 40 -23.16 8.54 -18.17
C MET A 40 -24.37 9.09 -17.41
N ASN A 41 -24.70 10.37 -17.62
CA ASN A 41 -25.98 10.94 -17.19
C ASN A 41 -26.94 11.07 -18.38
N ASN A 42 -28.24 11.01 -18.11
CA ASN A 42 -29.27 11.18 -19.13
C ASN A 42 -29.30 12.59 -19.73
N LEU A 43 -28.82 13.59 -18.97
CA LEU A 43 -28.78 14.99 -19.36
C LEU A 43 -27.51 15.36 -20.16
N ASP A 44 -26.52 14.45 -20.22
CA ASP A 44 -25.30 14.73 -20.97
C ASP A 44 -25.62 14.75 -22.48
N PRO A 45 -25.33 15.84 -23.20
CA PRO A 45 -25.50 15.85 -24.65
C PRO A 45 -24.53 14.84 -25.28
N VAL A 46 -25.08 13.91 -26.04
CA VAL A 46 -24.30 12.92 -26.80
C VAL A 46 -24.56 13.15 -28.29
N PRO A 47 -23.52 13.41 -29.10
CA PRO A 47 -23.67 13.51 -30.55
C PRO A 47 -24.24 12.19 -31.12
N PRO A 48 -25.19 12.22 -32.08
CA PRO A 48 -25.78 11.01 -32.65
C PRO A 48 -24.75 10.00 -33.17
N GLU A 49 -23.65 10.48 -33.73
CA GLU A 49 -22.54 9.65 -34.20
C GLU A 49 -21.81 8.89 -33.08
N ASP A 50 -21.80 9.43 -31.86
CA ASP A 50 -21.13 8.86 -30.70
C ASP A 50 -22.07 8.03 -29.81
N GLU A 51 -23.38 8.00 -30.10
CA GLU A 51 -24.40 7.32 -29.28
C GLU A 51 -24.07 5.83 -29.08
N HIS A 52 -23.60 5.15 -30.12
CA HIS A 52 -23.16 3.75 -30.04
C HIS A 52 -21.98 3.52 -29.06
N ARG A 53 -21.26 4.58 -28.68
CA ARG A 53 -20.15 4.57 -27.72
C ARG A 53 -20.54 5.19 -26.37
N ALA A 54 -21.79 5.57 -26.16
CA ALA A 54 -22.31 6.06 -24.89
C ALA A 54 -22.24 5.00 -23.78
N TYR A 55 -22.12 5.43 -22.53
CA TYR A 55 -22.11 4.53 -21.37
C TYR A 55 -23.35 3.63 -21.31
N ARG A 56 -24.53 4.16 -21.65
CA ARG A 56 -25.80 3.41 -21.69
C ARG A 56 -25.81 2.25 -22.69
N ASN A 57 -25.03 2.37 -23.78
CA ASN A 57 -24.91 1.34 -24.82
C ASN A 57 -23.70 0.41 -24.57
N ALA A 58 -22.97 0.59 -23.48
CA ALA A 58 -21.83 -0.23 -23.12
C ALA A 58 -22.24 -1.61 -22.61
N LYS A 59 -21.44 -2.63 -22.92
CA LYS A 59 -21.63 -3.99 -22.40
C LYS A 59 -21.44 -4.02 -20.89
N PHE A 60 -22.14 -4.93 -20.21
CA PHE A 60 -22.09 -5.08 -18.75
C PHE A 60 -20.66 -5.14 -18.19
N GLY A 61 -19.79 -5.97 -18.76
CA GLY A 61 -18.40 -6.10 -18.30
C GLY A 61 -17.59 -4.81 -18.37
N GLN A 62 -17.84 -3.95 -19.38
CA GLN A 62 -17.14 -2.68 -19.50
C GLN A 62 -17.63 -1.69 -18.43
N ARG A 63 -18.94 -1.69 -18.14
CA ARG A 63 -19.53 -0.86 -17.07
C ARG A 63 -19.03 -1.30 -15.69
N LEU A 64 -18.97 -2.61 -15.46
CA LEU A 64 -18.43 -3.20 -14.25
C LEU A 64 -16.97 -2.79 -14.05
N LEU A 65 -16.14 -2.89 -15.09
CA LEU A 65 -14.73 -2.50 -15.04
C LEU A 65 -14.56 -1.00 -14.78
N LEU A 66 -15.35 -0.15 -15.43
CA LEU A 66 -15.30 1.30 -15.17
C LEU A 66 -15.68 1.63 -13.72
N ALA A 67 -16.73 0.99 -13.20
CA ALA A 67 -17.20 1.22 -11.84
C ALA A 67 -16.19 0.72 -10.79
N SER A 68 -15.51 -0.40 -11.05
CA SER A 68 -14.53 -0.98 -10.12
C SER A 68 -13.13 -0.38 -10.26
N ALA A 69 -12.83 0.33 -11.36
CA ALA A 69 -11.51 0.93 -11.62
C ALA A 69 -11.03 1.82 -10.47
N GLY A 70 -11.95 2.55 -9.82
CA GLY A 70 -11.63 3.35 -8.63
C GLY A 70 -11.06 2.51 -7.49
N SER A 71 -11.76 1.44 -7.08
CA SER A 71 -11.29 0.54 -6.01
C SER A 71 -10.00 -0.19 -6.39
N LEU A 72 -9.90 -0.66 -7.63
CA LEU A 72 -8.68 -1.31 -8.14
C LEU A 72 -7.46 -0.38 -8.05
N MET A 73 -7.64 0.92 -8.30
CA MET A 73 -6.56 1.90 -8.16
C MET A 73 -6.07 2.03 -6.72
N HIS A 74 -6.94 1.90 -5.71
CA HIS A 74 -6.52 1.94 -4.31
C HIS A 74 -5.62 0.74 -3.96
N PHE A 75 -5.99 -0.46 -4.41
CA PHE A 75 -5.14 -1.65 -4.23
C PHE A 75 -3.79 -1.49 -4.93
N LEU A 76 -3.79 -0.95 -6.15
CA LEU A 76 -2.56 -0.69 -6.89
C LEU A 76 -1.67 0.32 -6.17
N ILE A 77 -2.23 1.45 -5.70
CA ILE A 77 -1.51 2.45 -4.90
C ILE A 77 -0.94 1.81 -3.63
N ALA A 78 -1.73 1.01 -2.91
CA ALA A 78 -1.28 0.34 -1.70
C ALA A 78 -0.08 -0.58 -1.97
N ILE A 79 -0.12 -1.38 -3.04
CA ILE A 79 0.99 -2.26 -3.44
C ILE A 79 2.23 -1.44 -3.79
N VAL A 80 2.08 -0.35 -4.56
CA VAL A 80 3.19 0.52 -4.95
C VAL A 80 3.81 1.21 -3.75
N LEU A 81 2.99 1.75 -2.84
CA LEU A 81 3.47 2.38 -1.61
C LEU A 81 4.16 1.37 -0.70
N LEU A 82 3.60 0.17 -0.52
CA LEU A 82 4.22 -0.89 0.27
C LEU A 82 5.59 -1.27 -0.31
N TYR A 83 5.66 -1.51 -1.63
CA TYR A 83 6.92 -1.82 -2.31
C TYR A 83 7.94 -0.70 -2.15
N ALA A 84 7.52 0.55 -2.35
CA ALA A 84 8.39 1.72 -2.19
C ALA A 84 8.92 1.87 -0.75
N VAL A 85 8.09 1.59 0.25
CA VAL A 85 8.51 1.60 1.66
C VAL A 85 9.53 0.51 1.94
N LEU A 86 9.28 -0.72 1.48
CA LEU A 86 10.18 -1.87 1.70
C LEU A 86 11.55 -1.66 1.05
N VAL A 87 11.58 -1.20 -0.20
CA VAL A 87 12.83 -0.95 -0.93
C VAL A 87 13.53 0.32 -0.45
N GLY A 88 12.77 1.38 -0.18
CA GLY A 88 13.32 2.70 0.14
C GLY A 88 13.85 2.83 1.56
N ASN A 89 13.18 2.23 2.56
CA ASN A 89 13.64 2.31 3.94
C ASN A 89 14.67 1.22 4.26
N GLY A 90 14.61 0.08 3.56
CA GLY A 90 15.35 -1.11 3.95
C GLY A 90 14.87 -1.62 5.31
N ILE A 91 14.72 -2.93 5.46
CA ILE A 91 14.58 -3.51 6.79
C ILE A 91 16.01 -3.72 7.28
N ASN A 92 16.57 -2.74 7.99
CA ASN A 92 17.81 -2.94 8.76
C ASN A 92 17.46 -3.74 10.02
N THR A 93 17.01 -4.98 9.83
CA THR A 93 17.01 -5.97 10.89
C THR A 93 18.42 -6.53 10.92
N ASP A 94 19.28 -5.94 11.73
CA ASP A 94 20.44 -6.68 12.21
C ASP A 94 19.88 -7.83 13.06
N GLU A 95 19.64 -8.98 12.42
CA GLU A 95 19.07 -10.18 13.06
C GLU A 95 20.00 -10.74 14.15
N SER A 96 21.21 -10.18 14.27
CA SER A 96 22.21 -10.50 15.31
C SER A 96 22.28 -9.46 16.44
N ASP A 97 21.47 -8.40 16.38
CA ASP A 97 21.38 -7.40 17.44
C ASP A 97 20.43 -7.85 18.56
N TRP A 98 20.95 -8.71 19.42
CA TRP A 98 20.29 -9.24 20.62
C TRP A 98 20.31 -8.26 21.79
N THR A 99 20.07 -6.99 21.52
CA THR A 99 19.98 -5.93 22.53
C THR A 99 18.57 -5.90 23.14
N VAL A 100 18.49 -5.91 24.46
CA VAL A 100 17.22 -5.81 25.19
C VAL A 100 16.63 -4.42 24.98
N ASN A 101 15.53 -4.33 24.23
CA ASN A 101 14.90 -3.05 23.93
C ASN A 101 14.13 -2.46 25.12
N ASP A 102 13.36 -3.30 25.82
CA ASP A 102 12.52 -2.88 26.93
C ASP A 102 12.29 -4.06 27.89
N ILE A 103 12.04 -3.74 29.17
CA ILE A 103 11.84 -4.72 30.23
C ILE A 103 10.52 -4.44 30.93
N ARG A 104 9.74 -5.50 31.08
CA ARG A 104 8.51 -5.44 31.83
C ARG A 104 8.80 -5.27 33.33
N SER A 105 8.32 -4.17 33.90
CA SER A 105 8.37 -3.95 35.35
C SER A 105 7.65 -5.06 36.14
N GLY A 106 8.27 -5.49 37.24
CA GLY A 106 7.91 -6.61 38.09
C GLY A 106 8.20 -7.99 37.47
N GLY A 107 8.87 -8.04 36.31
CA GLY A 107 9.13 -9.27 35.58
C GLY A 107 10.36 -10.04 36.07
N PRO A 108 10.50 -11.33 35.73
CA PRO A 108 11.70 -12.12 36.06
C PRO A 108 13.00 -11.51 35.56
N ALA A 109 12.99 -10.87 34.38
CA ALA A 109 14.16 -10.21 33.82
C ALA A 109 14.65 -9.03 34.69
N GLU A 110 13.72 -8.19 35.17
CA GLU A 110 14.05 -7.09 36.10
C GLU A 110 14.54 -7.62 37.45
N ILE A 111 13.91 -8.68 37.98
CA ILE A 111 14.34 -9.35 39.22
C ILE A 111 15.76 -9.92 39.10
N MET A 112 16.14 -10.39 37.91
CA MET A 112 17.48 -10.88 37.60
C MET A 112 18.47 -9.74 37.28
N GLY A 113 18.04 -8.48 37.33
CA GLY A 113 18.88 -7.31 37.09
C GLY A 113 19.26 -7.09 35.63
N ILE A 114 18.50 -7.66 34.68
CA ILE A 114 18.65 -7.34 33.26
C ILE A 114 18.11 -5.91 33.06
N GLU A 115 18.79 -5.12 32.24
CA GLU A 115 18.43 -3.74 31.91
C GLU A 115 18.24 -3.54 30.40
N ALA A 116 17.46 -2.52 30.02
CA ALA A 116 17.35 -2.12 28.62
C ALA A 116 18.72 -1.63 28.12
N GLY A 117 19.16 -2.15 26.97
CA GLY A 117 20.50 -1.95 26.44
C GLY A 117 21.47 -3.11 26.72
N ASP A 118 21.11 -4.08 27.57
CA ASP A 118 21.92 -5.29 27.74
C ASP A 118 21.97 -6.09 26.45
N ARG A 119 23.15 -6.62 26.10
CA ARG A 119 23.33 -7.47 24.93
C ARG A 119 23.44 -8.93 25.32
N ILE A 120 22.52 -9.76 24.83
CA ILE A 120 22.56 -11.20 25.04
C ILE A 120 23.58 -11.80 24.07
N ILE A 121 24.69 -12.29 24.60
CA ILE A 121 25.78 -12.90 23.81
C ILE A 121 25.74 -14.44 23.79
N ALA A 122 25.07 -15.05 24.76
CA ALA A 122 24.96 -16.50 24.91
C ALA A 122 23.77 -16.88 25.79
N LEU A 123 23.21 -18.07 25.58
CA LEU A 123 22.25 -18.70 26.47
C LEU A 123 22.78 -20.07 26.92
N ASN A 124 22.77 -20.33 28.22
CA ASN A 124 23.29 -21.57 28.82
C ASN A 124 24.73 -21.91 28.38
N GLY A 125 25.55 -20.89 28.09
CA GLY A 125 26.94 -21.06 27.63
C GLY A 125 27.08 -21.34 26.13
N VAL A 126 25.99 -21.43 25.38
CA VAL A 126 26.00 -21.54 23.91
C VAL A 126 25.92 -20.12 23.32
N PRO A 127 26.89 -19.68 22.51
CA PRO A 127 26.84 -18.38 21.83
C PRO A 127 25.62 -18.28 20.91
N ILE A 128 25.05 -17.08 20.80
CA ILE A 128 23.96 -16.79 19.87
C ILE A 128 24.47 -15.82 18.83
N THR A 129 24.58 -16.29 17.59
CA THR A 129 25.01 -15.48 16.45
C THR A 129 23.86 -15.15 15.51
N ASP A 130 22.86 -16.02 15.41
CA ASP A 130 21.67 -15.79 14.61
C ASP A 130 20.39 -16.30 15.29
N TRP A 131 19.26 -16.05 14.63
CA TRP A 131 17.94 -16.48 15.09
C TRP A 131 17.80 -18.00 15.24
N TRP A 132 18.54 -18.78 14.45
CA TRP A 132 18.45 -20.24 14.46
C TRP A 132 19.15 -20.84 15.67
N ASP A 133 20.28 -20.26 16.09
CA ASP A 133 20.95 -20.64 17.34
C ASP A 133 19.99 -20.52 18.54
N LEU A 134 19.25 -19.40 18.63
CA LEU A 134 18.27 -19.20 19.69
C LEU A 134 17.16 -20.26 19.65
N LEU A 135 16.57 -20.50 18.48
CA LEU A 135 15.50 -21.48 18.33
C LEU A 135 15.93 -22.88 18.73
N GLN A 136 17.14 -23.29 18.33
CA GLN A 136 17.69 -24.59 18.68
C GLN A 136 17.86 -24.74 20.20
N ILE A 137 18.47 -23.75 20.86
CA ILE A 137 18.65 -23.75 22.31
C ILE A 137 17.28 -23.84 23.02
N LEU A 138 16.27 -23.10 22.58
CA LEU A 138 14.94 -23.13 23.21
C LEU A 138 14.20 -24.46 22.98
N GLN A 139 14.39 -25.11 21.83
CA GLN A 139 13.78 -26.42 21.54
C GLN A 139 14.41 -27.54 22.38
N ASP A 140 15.72 -27.48 22.59
CA ASP A 140 16.46 -28.46 23.40
C ASP A 140 16.16 -28.34 24.91
N TYR A 141 15.64 -27.18 25.34
CA TYR A 141 15.20 -26.93 26.72
C TYR A 141 13.69 -26.66 26.80
N PRO A 142 12.83 -27.67 26.64
CA PRO A 142 11.40 -27.49 26.85
C PRO A 142 11.15 -27.01 28.28
N MET A 143 10.61 -25.79 28.40
CA MET A 143 10.26 -25.13 29.66
C MET A 143 9.65 -26.14 30.63
N ARG A 144 10.40 -26.51 31.68
CA ARG A 144 9.81 -27.18 32.84
C ARG A 144 8.87 -26.16 33.49
N ARG A 145 7.57 -26.48 33.43
CA ARG A 145 6.50 -25.74 34.12
C ARG A 145 6.77 -25.62 35.61
#